data_AF-A0A257RJQ1-F1
#
_entry.id   AF-A0A257RJQ1-F1
#
_cell.length_a   1.000
_cell.length_b   1.000
_cell.length_c   1.000
_cell.angle_alpha   90.00
_cell.angle_beta   90.00
_cell.angle_gamma   90.00
#
_symmetry.space_group_name_H-M   'P 1'
#
loop_
_entity.id
_entity.type
_entity.pdbx_description
1 polymer ?
#
loop_
_entity_poly.entity_id
_entity_poly.type
_entity_poly.pdbx_seq_one_letter_code
_entity_poly.pdbx_strand_id
1 'polypeptide(L)'
;MDETAERDVAALEAEAPPALDDPAAGPASEVASPSGADSGPGESQGEAPEAVVLRVMHFESVLYDLADPSPYVHLQEAESPFRYLAIPVATVDAIAVHAAHIQVTGRRPTTHELLAGALARARVDVIAARIVRYESGVFFAELDLMTPHGREVLDCRASDALALALRQSVPAPILCAEEVLQAYYT
;
A
#
# COMPACT_ATOMS: atom_id res chain seq x y z
N MET A 1 54.72 26.36 19.82
CA MET A 1 55.70 25.95 18.80
C MET A 1 55.22 24.58 18.37
N ASP A 2 54.29 24.48 17.42
CA ASP A 2 54.44 24.76 15.98
C ASP A 2 53.00 24.97 15.42
N GLU A 3 52.57 26.18 15.05
CA GLU A 3 52.67 26.86 13.74
C GLU A 3 51.94 26.18 12.55
N THR A 4 50.92 26.90 12.05
CA THR A 4 50.50 27.06 10.64
C THR A 4 50.23 25.87 9.72
N ALA A 5 48.95 25.71 9.35
CA ALA A 5 48.56 25.39 7.98
C ALA A 5 47.12 25.85 7.69
N GLU A 6 46.96 27.14 7.36
CA GLU A 6 45.92 27.59 6.43
C GLU A 6 46.13 26.89 5.08
N ARG A 7 45.04 26.41 4.47
CA ARG A 7 44.88 26.35 3.01
C ARG A 7 43.41 26.25 2.65
N ASP A 8 42.85 27.41 2.35
CA ASP A 8 41.74 27.60 1.43
C ASP A 8 42.05 26.90 0.11
N VAL A 9 41.14 26.04 -0.36
CA VAL A 9 40.99 25.75 -1.80
C VAL A 9 39.51 25.54 -2.11
N ALA A 10 38.91 26.63 -2.59
CA ALA A 10 37.96 26.72 -3.70
C ALA A 10 36.63 25.96 -3.65
N ALA A 11 35.57 26.77 -3.69
CA ALA A 11 34.23 26.44 -4.18
C ALA A 11 34.28 25.67 -5.51
N LEU A 12 33.58 24.54 -5.56
CA LEU A 12 33.08 23.96 -6.81
C LEU A 12 31.60 24.34 -6.95
N GLU A 13 31.37 25.48 -7.60
CA GLU A 13 30.13 25.75 -8.31
C GLU A 13 30.28 25.32 -9.78
N ALA A 14 29.14 25.08 -10.42
CA ALA A 14 28.87 24.68 -11.82
C ALA A 14 28.82 23.16 -12.07
N GLU A 15 27.85 22.60 -12.78
CA GLU A 15 26.94 23.20 -13.77
C GLU A 15 25.72 22.28 -13.97
N ALA A 16 24.52 22.86 -14.13
CA ALA A 16 23.31 22.11 -14.47
C ALA A 16 23.35 21.67 -15.95
N PRO A 17 22.87 20.46 -16.30
CA PRO A 17 22.81 20.05 -17.69
C PRO A 17 21.79 20.90 -18.48
N PRO A 18 22.05 21.18 -19.76
CA PRO A 18 21.21 22.06 -20.58
C PRO A 18 19.82 21.46 -20.85
N ALA A 19 18.84 22.35 -20.98
CA ALA A 19 17.47 22.05 -21.36
C ALA A 19 17.42 21.34 -22.73
N LEU A 20 16.63 20.27 -22.81
CA LEU A 20 16.30 19.63 -24.07
C LEU A 20 15.30 20.52 -24.82
N ASP A 21 15.72 20.97 -26.00
CA ASP A 21 14.88 21.68 -26.97
C ASP A 21 13.70 20.79 -27.41
N ASP A 22 12.51 21.39 -27.33
CA ASP A 22 11.23 20.85 -27.76
C ASP A 22 10.98 21.28 -29.23
N PRO A 23 10.94 20.36 -30.22
CA PRO A 23 10.65 20.74 -31.59
C PRO A 23 9.15 20.63 -31.88
N ALA A 24 8.55 21.82 -31.95
CA ALA A 24 7.59 22.24 -32.97
C ALA A 24 6.18 21.61 -32.97
N ALA A 25 5.25 22.47 -32.54
CA ALA A 25 3.88 22.53 -33.03
C ALA A 25 3.81 22.61 -34.57
N GLY A 26 2.85 21.86 -35.13
CA GLY A 26 2.36 21.96 -36.51
C GLY A 26 0.84 21.67 -36.52
N PRO A 27 0.08 22.17 -37.52
CA PRO A 27 -1.08 23.03 -37.25
C PRO A 27 -2.42 22.31 -37.12
N ALA A 28 -3.37 23.02 -36.51
CA ALA A 28 -4.79 22.73 -36.48
C ALA A 28 -5.42 22.68 -37.89
N SER A 29 -6.36 21.77 -38.08
CA SER A 29 -7.38 21.85 -39.13
C SER A 29 -8.73 21.35 -38.61
N GLU A 30 -9.76 22.07 -39.00
CA GLU A 30 -11.13 22.12 -38.49
C GLU A 30 -12.04 20.93 -38.86
N VAL A 31 -12.92 20.60 -37.90
CA VAL A 31 -14.38 20.42 -37.99
C VAL A 31 -14.97 19.47 -39.05
N ALA A 32 -15.68 18.43 -38.58
CA ALA A 32 -17.08 18.15 -38.96
C ALA A 32 -17.72 17.09 -38.05
N SER A 33 -18.78 17.46 -37.33
CA SER A 33 -19.86 16.54 -36.93
C SER A 33 -20.87 16.43 -38.09
N PRO A 34 -21.65 15.34 -38.21
CA PRO A 34 -22.97 15.38 -37.58
C PRO A 34 -23.49 14.04 -37.00
N SER A 35 -24.13 14.15 -35.84
CA SER A 35 -25.45 13.60 -35.45
C SER A 35 -25.97 12.27 -36.02
N GLY A 36 -26.33 11.35 -35.10
CA GLY A 36 -27.69 10.75 -35.11
C GLY A 36 -27.84 9.28 -34.70
N ALA A 37 -28.50 9.06 -33.54
CA ALA A 37 -29.37 7.94 -33.11
C ALA A 37 -28.77 6.52 -33.04
N ASP A 38 -28.56 5.94 -31.86
CA ASP A 38 -29.52 5.35 -30.88
C ASP A 38 -29.51 3.82 -30.98
N SER A 39 -29.01 3.18 -29.92
CA SER A 39 -29.30 1.80 -29.53
C SER A 39 -28.85 1.57 -28.08
N GLY A 40 -29.66 2.04 -27.14
CA GLY A 40 -29.92 1.45 -25.81
C GLY A 40 -28.76 1.36 -24.78
N PRO A 41 -28.93 1.85 -23.54
CA PRO A 41 -28.10 1.40 -22.44
C PRO A 41 -28.54 -0.04 -22.12
N GLY A 42 -27.70 -1.01 -22.49
CA GLY A 42 -27.70 -2.28 -21.79
C GLY A 42 -27.33 -1.99 -20.35
N GLU A 43 -28.34 -1.90 -19.48
CA GLU A 43 -28.14 -2.00 -18.04
C GLU A 43 -27.49 -3.35 -17.80
N SER A 44 -26.15 -3.38 -17.76
CA SER A 44 -25.47 -4.38 -16.96
C SER A 44 -25.95 -4.10 -15.55
N GLN A 45 -26.97 -4.85 -15.13
CA GLN A 45 -27.33 -4.99 -13.74
C GLN A 45 -26.05 -5.48 -13.07
N GLY A 46 -25.29 -4.52 -12.54
CA GLY A 46 -24.23 -4.82 -11.61
C GLY A 46 -24.95 -5.47 -10.45
N GLU A 47 -24.85 -6.79 -10.39
CA GLU A 47 -25.22 -7.56 -9.22
C GLU A 47 -24.61 -6.81 -8.05
N ALA A 48 -25.47 -6.29 -7.17
CA ALA A 48 -25.02 -5.55 -6.01
C ALA A 48 -24.00 -6.46 -5.32
N PRO A 49 -22.75 -6.00 -5.08
CA PRO A 49 -21.71 -6.88 -4.59
C PRO A 49 -22.25 -7.59 -3.35
N GLU A 50 -22.26 -8.92 -3.41
CA GLU A 50 -22.68 -9.76 -2.30
C GLU A 50 -22.00 -9.24 -1.04
N ALA A 51 -22.79 -8.96 0.00
CA ALA A 51 -22.31 -8.21 1.14
C ALA A 51 -21.19 -9.00 1.85
N VAL A 52 -19.94 -8.67 1.56
CA VAL A 52 -18.77 -9.31 2.16
C VAL A 52 -18.75 -9.00 3.65
N VAL A 53 -18.85 -10.05 4.47
CA VAL A 53 -18.78 -9.92 5.93
C VAL A 53 -17.31 -9.78 6.31
N LEU A 54 -16.95 -8.63 6.89
CA LEU A 54 -15.59 -8.36 7.36
C LEU A 54 -15.49 -8.53 8.88
N ARG A 55 -14.45 -9.24 9.32
CA ARG A 55 -14.03 -9.39 10.71
C ARG A 55 -12.85 -8.49 11.01
N VAL A 56 -12.86 -7.85 12.17
CA VAL A 56 -11.73 -7.07 12.64
C VAL A 56 -10.62 -8.01 13.11
N MET A 57 -9.40 -7.74 12.69
CA MET A 57 -8.21 -8.49 13.07
C MET A 57 -7.24 -7.59 13.83
N HIS A 58 -6.58 -8.15 14.83
CA HIS A 58 -5.44 -7.55 15.51
C HIS A 58 -4.14 -8.16 14.99
N PHE A 59 -3.14 -7.31 14.79
CA PHE A 59 -1.78 -7.77 14.57
C PHE A 59 -1.18 -8.21 15.90
N GLU A 60 -0.69 -9.45 15.96
CA GLU A 60 -0.09 -10.02 17.18
C GLU A 60 1.44 -10.02 17.11
N SER A 61 2.02 -10.66 16.09
CA SER A 61 3.48 -10.82 16.01
C SER A 61 3.97 -11.23 14.62
N VAL A 62 5.29 -11.20 14.45
CA VAL A 62 6.00 -11.89 13.36
C VAL A 62 6.72 -13.09 13.96
N LEU A 63 6.45 -14.29 13.45
CA LEU A 63 7.09 -15.53 13.89
C LEU A 63 8.02 -16.08 12.82
N TYR A 64 9.04 -16.79 13.27
CA TYR A 64 9.97 -17.56 12.43
C TYR A 64 9.89 -19.02 12.88
N ASP A 65 9.81 -19.95 11.93
CA ASP A 65 10.01 -21.37 12.24
C ASP A 65 11.52 -21.63 12.37
N LEU A 66 11.89 -22.54 13.28
CA LEU A 66 13.27 -22.96 13.50
C LEU A 66 13.78 -23.88 12.37
N ALA A 67 12.87 -24.61 11.72
CA ALA A 67 13.18 -25.51 10.61
C ALA A 67 13.10 -24.82 9.24
N ASP A 68 12.15 -23.89 9.07
CA ASP A 68 12.00 -23.05 7.88
C ASP A 68 12.08 -21.57 8.29
N PRO A 69 13.13 -20.84 7.89
CA PRO A 69 13.30 -19.44 8.27
C PRO A 69 12.29 -18.50 7.60
N SER A 70 11.34 -19.01 6.80
CA SER A 70 10.26 -18.23 6.20
C SER A 70 9.34 -17.66 7.29
N PRO A 71 9.22 -16.32 7.41
CA PRO A 71 8.42 -15.72 8.47
C PRO A 71 6.93 -15.72 8.17
N TYR A 72 6.16 -15.70 9.25
CA TYR A 72 4.71 -15.54 9.24
C TYR A 72 4.31 -14.29 10.01
N VAL A 73 3.37 -13.52 9.45
CA VAL A 73 2.64 -12.50 10.21
C VAL A 73 1.42 -13.15 10.83
N HIS A 74 1.27 -13.02 12.15
CA HIS A 74 0.12 -13.53 12.90
C HIS A 74 -0.92 -12.44 13.13
N LEU A 75 -2.14 -12.72 12.68
CA LEU A 75 -3.31 -11.92 12.97
C LEU A 75 -4.30 -12.73 13.82
N GLN A 76 -4.98 -12.09 14.75
CA GLN A 76 -6.04 -12.70 15.55
C GLN A 76 -7.36 -11.94 15.33
N GLU A 77 -8.46 -12.67 15.17
CA GLU A 77 -9.80 -12.08 15.16
C GLU A 77 -10.07 -11.38 16.50
N ALA A 78 -10.52 -10.12 16.44
CA ALA A 78 -10.71 -9.28 17.62
C ALA A 78 -11.86 -9.75 18.51
N GLU A 79 -12.82 -10.48 17.93
CA GLU A 79 -14.00 -10.99 18.61
C GLU A 79 -14.06 -12.53 18.53
N SER A 80 -14.92 -13.14 19.35
CA SER A 80 -15.18 -14.58 19.29
C SER A 80 -15.53 -15.02 17.86
N PRO A 81 -14.95 -16.12 17.34
CA PRO A 81 -14.24 -17.18 18.08
C PRO A 81 -12.72 -17.00 18.25
N PHE A 82 -12.15 -15.82 18.03
CA PHE A 82 -10.71 -15.53 18.21
C PHE A 82 -9.79 -16.39 17.34
N ARG A 83 -10.17 -16.61 16.08
CA ARG A 83 -9.38 -17.34 15.08
C ARG A 83 -8.06 -16.63 14.76
N TYR A 84 -7.06 -17.39 14.31
CA TYR A 84 -5.75 -16.87 13.92
C TYR A 84 -5.45 -17.11 12.45
N LEU A 85 -4.87 -16.11 11.78
CA LEU A 85 -4.28 -16.25 10.45
C LEU A 85 -2.77 -16.15 10.55
N ALA A 86 -2.07 -17.11 9.95
CA ALA A 86 -0.63 -17.04 9.73
C ALA A 86 -0.40 -16.75 8.25
N ILE A 87 0.04 -15.52 7.95
CA ILE A 87 0.25 -15.06 6.58
C ILE A 87 1.75 -15.22 6.26
N PRO A 88 2.13 -16.13 5.35
CA PRO A 88 3.52 -16.26 4.92
C PRO A 88 3.96 -14.98 4.21
N VAL A 89 5.13 -14.46 4.58
CA VAL A 89 5.70 -13.26 3.96
C VAL A 89 7.20 -13.42 3.74
N ALA A 90 7.77 -12.61 2.84
CA ALA A 90 9.22 -12.54 2.72
C ALA A 90 9.84 -11.88 3.96
N THR A 91 11.11 -12.20 4.27
CA THR A 91 11.82 -11.62 5.42
C THR A 91 11.82 -10.10 5.44
N VAL A 92 12.03 -9.47 4.27
CA VAL A 92 12.02 -7.99 4.16
C VAL A 92 10.66 -7.38 4.47
N ASP A 93 9.58 -8.07 4.06
CA ASP A 93 8.20 -7.66 4.31
C ASP A 93 7.84 -7.82 5.79
N ALA A 94 8.23 -8.95 6.40
CA ALA A 94 8.10 -9.20 7.84
C ALA A 94 8.79 -8.11 8.68
N ILE A 95 10.02 -7.72 8.32
CA ILE A 95 10.74 -6.64 8.99
C ILE A 95 9.98 -5.31 8.84
N ALA A 96 9.46 -5.00 7.65
CA ALA A 96 8.72 -3.77 7.40
C ALA A 96 7.42 -3.70 8.22
N VAL A 97 6.66 -4.79 8.29
CA VAL A 97 5.43 -4.91 9.10
C VAL A 97 5.74 -4.79 10.59
N HIS A 98 6.76 -5.52 11.09
CA HIS A 98 7.14 -5.44 12.49
C HIS A 98 7.61 -4.03 12.88
N ALA A 99 8.45 -3.40 12.05
CA ALA A 99 8.90 -2.03 12.26
C ALA A 99 7.71 -1.04 12.27
N ALA A 100 6.67 -1.30 11.46
CA ALA A 100 5.44 -0.51 11.45
C ALA A 100 4.68 -0.67 12.76
N HIS A 101 4.51 -1.91 13.22
CA HIS A 101 3.85 -2.19 14.48
C HIS A 101 4.50 -1.47 15.67
N ILE A 102 5.83 -1.53 15.78
CA ILE A 102 6.57 -0.89 16.89
C ILE A 102 6.83 0.61 16.67
N GLN A 103 6.32 1.19 15.58
CA GLN A 103 6.46 2.61 15.23
C GLN A 103 7.92 3.11 15.21
N VAL A 104 8.87 2.25 14.84
CA VAL A 104 10.28 2.64 14.71
C VAL A 104 10.51 3.24 13.33
N THR A 105 11.18 4.41 13.31
CA THR A 105 11.56 5.12 12.09
C THR A 105 13.06 5.30 12.01
N GLY A 106 13.61 5.12 10.80
CA GLY A 106 15.05 5.25 10.53
C GLY A 106 15.48 6.67 10.17
N ARG A 107 16.80 6.92 10.11
CA ARG A 107 17.36 8.21 9.63
C ARG A 107 16.98 8.50 8.16
N ARG A 108 16.77 7.46 7.37
CA ARG A 108 16.26 7.52 6.00
C ARG A 108 15.00 6.67 5.92
N PRO A 109 13.94 7.13 5.24
CA PRO A 109 12.71 6.36 5.12
C PRO A 109 12.94 5.10 4.29
N THR A 110 12.36 4.00 4.77
CA THR A 110 12.11 2.76 4.03
C THR A 110 11.06 2.98 2.95
N THR A 111 10.86 2.00 2.05
CA THR A 111 9.87 2.09 0.97
C THR A 111 8.47 2.32 1.51
N HIS A 112 8.05 1.59 2.55
CA HIS A 112 6.72 1.75 3.15
C HIS A 112 6.56 3.10 3.86
N GLU A 113 7.61 3.62 4.50
CA GLU A 113 7.59 4.96 5.10
C GLU A 113 7.51 6.07 4.03
N LEU A 114 8.27 5.92 2.94
CA LEU A 114 8.21 6.83 1.80
C LEU A 114 6.80 6.86 1.20
N LEU A 115 6.19 5.69 1.01
CA LEU A 115 4.84 5.57 0.46
C LEU A 115 3.78 6.15 1.41
N ALA A 116 3.83 5.84 2.70
CA ALA A 116 2.93 6.44 3.68
C ALA A 116 3.05 7.97 3.70
N GLY A 117 4.27 8.50 3.64
CA GLY A 117 4.53 9.93 3.52
C GLY A 117 4.00 10.54 2.21
N ALA A 118 4.11 9.81 1.10
CA ALA A 118 3.57 10.24 -0.19
C ALA A 118 2.03 10.31 -0.17
N LEU A 119 1.36 9.28 0.36
CA LEU A 119 -0.10 9.25 0.52
C LEU A 119 -0.60 10.41 1.38
N ALA A 120 0.04 10.64 2.53
CA ALA A 120 -0.33 11.76 3.41
C ALA A 120 -0.18 13.12 2.73
N ARG A 121 0.90 13.33 1.95
CA ARG A 121 1.11 14.58 1.18
C ARG A 121 0.10 14.75 0.05
N ALA A 122 -0.37 13.64 -0.53
CA ALA A 122 -1.44 13.61 -1.52
C ALA A 122 -2.84 13.74 -0.91
N ARG A 123 -2.95 13.84 0.43
CA ARG A 123 -4.22 13.84 1.19
C ARG A 123 -5.03 12.58 0.94
N VAL A 124 -4.34 11.44 0.89
CA VAL A 124 -4.93 10.11 0.83
C VAL A 124 -4.83 9.47 2.19
N ASP A 125 -5.98 9.15 2.78
CA ASP A 125 -6.07 8.46 4.06
C ASP A 125 -6.23 6.96 3.83
N VAL A 126 -5.46 6.15 4.57
CA VAL A 126 -5.68 4.70 4.62
C VAL A 126 -6.81 4.41 5.60
N ILE A 127 -7.96 3.99 5.07
CA ILE A 127 -9.17 3.73 5.85
C ILE A 127 -9.15 2.32 6.46
N ALA A 128 -8.69 1.32 5.70
CA ALA A 128 -8.54 -0.04 6.19
C ALA A 128 -7.57 -0.84 5.31
N ALA A 129 -6.88 -1.79 5.92
CA ALA A 129 -6.28 -2.91 5.20
C ALA A 129 -7.27 -4.08 5.21
N ARG A 130 -7.69 -4.56 4.05
CA ARG A 130 -8.68 -5.64 3.90
C ARG A 130 -8.02 -6.87 3.31
N ILE A 131 -8.07 -8.00 3.99
CA ILE A 131 -7.70 -9.31 3.44
C ILE A 131 -8.98 -9.92 2.88
N VAL A 132 -9.05 -10.05 1.56
CA VAL A 132 -10.33 -10.28 0.86
C VAL A 132 -10.42 -11.64 0.19
N ARG A 133 -9.30 -12.31 -0.09
CA ARG A 133 -9.30 -13.63 -0.73
C ARG A 133 -8.10 -14.45 -0.28
N TYR A 134 -8.33 -15.76 -0.17
CA TYR A 134 -7.30 -16.76 0.11
C TYR A 134 -7.48 -17.92 -0.86
N GLU A 135 -6.44 -18.20 -1.64
CA GLU A 135 -6.47 -19.23 -2.67
C GLU A 135 -5.09 -19.87 -2.80
N SER A 136 -5.04 -21.21 -2.77
CA SER A 136 -3.80 -21.98 -2.97
C SER A 136 -2.62 -21.52 -2.08
N GLY A 137 -2.89 -21.18 -0.81
CA GLY A 137 -1.87 -20.71 0.13
C GLY A 137 -1.50 -19.23 0.01
N VAL A 138 -2.14 -18.48 -0.89
CA VAL A 138 -1.84 -17.07 -1.15
C VAL A 138 -2.97 -16.18 -0.66
N PHE A 139 -2.61 -15.15 0.11
CA PHE A 139 -3.52 -14.11 0.58
C PHE A 139 -3.50 -12.89 -0.35
N PHE A 140 -4.69 -12.42 -0.71
CA PHE A 140 -4.91 -11.19 -1.47
C PHE A 140 -5.51 -10.14 -0.55
N ALA A 141 -5.03 -8.92 -0.69
CA ALA A 141 -5.47 -7.82 0.13
C ALA A 141 -5.76 -6.56 -0.69
N GLU A 142 -6.49 -5.65 -0.08
CA GLU A 142 -6.82 -4.36 -0.65
C GLU A 142 -6.57 -3.29 0.41
N LEU A 143 -6.12 -2.12 -0.05
CA LEU A 143 -6.15 -0.90 0.75
C LEU A 143 -7.41 -0.12 0.39
N ASP A 144 -8.26 0.08 1.39
CA ASP A 144 -9.37 1.02 1.31
C ASP A 144 -8.84 2.42 1.57
N LEU A 145 -8.93 3.30 0.59
CA LEU A 145 -8.35 4.62 0.59
C LEU A 145 -9.45 5.68 0.48
N MET A 146 -9.32 6.75 1.25
CA MET A 146 -10.07 7.98 1.01
C MET A 146 -9.16 8.99 0.35
N THR A 147 -9.46 9.33 -0.90
CA THR A 147 -8.71 10.32 -1.67
C THR A 147 -9.49 11.63 -1.78
N PRO A 148 -8.88 12.73 -2.25
CA PRO A 148 -9.61 13.97 -2.55
C PRO A 148 -10.71 13.80 -3.62
N HIS A 149 -10.67 12.74 -4.42
CA HIS A 149 -11.65 12.46 -5.48
C HIS A 149 -12.72 11.46 -5.03
N GLY A 150 -12.61 10.91 -3.82
CA GLY A 150 -13.53 9.93 -3.26
C GLY A 150 -12.82 8.66 -2.78
N ARG A 151 -13.63 7.65 -2.45
CA ARG A 151 -13.16 6.36 -1.97
C ARG A 151 -12.59 5.54 -3.13
N GLU A 152 -11.39 5.00 -2.95
CA GLU A 152 -10.72 4.11 -3.89
C GLU A 152 -10.29 2.82 -3.18
N VAL A 153 -10.24 1.72 -3.92
CA VAL A 153 -9.77 0.43 -3.43
C VAL A 153 -8.57 0.03 -4.28
N LEU A 154 -7.44 -0.22 -3.63
CA LEU A 154 -6.19 -0.58 -4.29
C LEU A 154 -5.82 -2.03 -3.96
N ASP A 155 -5.81 -2.88 -4.99
CA ASP A 155 -5.30 -4.26 -4.87
C ASP A 155 -3.81 -4.28 -4.50
N CYS A 156 -3.45 -5.13 -3.54
CA CYS A 156 -2.08 -5.24 -3.05
C CYS A 156 -1.82 -6.57 -2.33
N ARG A 157 -0.55 -6.79 -1.95
CA ARG A 157 -0.19 -7.94 -1.12
C ARG A 157 -0.61 -7.69 0.33
N ALA A 158 -0.94 -8.76 1.06
CA ALA A 158 -1.28 -8.67 2.48
C ALA A 158 -0.16 -8.00 3.31
N SER A 159 1.12 -8.28 3.02
CA SER A 159 2.24 -7.64 3.73
C SER A 159 2.26 -6.12 3.56
N ASP A 160 2.01 -5.61 2.35
CA ASP A 160 2.02 -4.18 2.06
C ASP A 160 0.82 -3.47 2.71
N ALA A 161 -0.37 -4.09 2.65
CA ALA A 161 -1.56 -3.58 3.30
C ALA A 161 -1.35 -3.43 4.82
N LEU A 162 -0.81 -4.47 5.46
CA LEU A 162 -0.52 -4.49 6.90
C LEU A 162 0.53 -3.44 7.26
N ALA A 163 1.62 -3.36 6.51
CA ALA A 163 2.68 -2.38 6.76
C ALA A 163 2.16 -0.95 6.68
N LEU A 164 1.32 -0.62 5.70
CA LEU A 164 0.76 0.72 5.53
C LEU A 164 -0.32 1.04 6.57
N ALA A 165 -1.22 0.11 6.88
CA ALA A 165 -2.24 0.31 7.90
C ALA A 165 -1.63 0.56 9.29
N LEU A 166 -0.63 -0.25 9.67
CA LEU A 166 0.05 -0.11 10.95
C LEU A 166 0.89 1.17 11.03
N ARG A 167 1.43 1.67 9.91
CA ARG A 167 2.32 2.85 9.88
C ARG A 167 1.59 4.19 10.01
N GLN A 168 0.27 4.21 9.88
CA GLN A 168 -0.49 5.44 10.05
C GLN A 168 -0.30 6.01 11.47
N SER A 169 -0.34 7.34 11.61
CA SER A 169 -0.23 8.01 12.92
C SER A 169 -1.25 7.47 13.94
N VAL A 170 -2.44 7.13 13.44
CA VAL A 170 -3.41 6.28 14.12
C VAL A 170 -3.56 5.03 13.24
N PRO A 171 -3.17 3.84 13.71
CA PRO A 171 -3.23 2.63 12.89
C PRO A 171 -4.62 2.41 12.30
N ALA A 172 -4.67 2.18 10.98
CA ALA A 172 -5.91 1.84 10.30
C ALA A 172 -6.34 0.41 10.69
N PRO A 173 -7.65 0.13 10.78
CA PRO A 173 -8.15 -1.20 11.07
C PRO A 173 -7.69 -2.22 10.03
N ILE A 174 -7.34 -3.42 10.51
CA ILE A 174 -7.11 -4.59 9.69
C ILE A 174 -8.39 -5.40 9.69
N LEU A 175 -8.90 -5.68 8.49
CA LEU A 175 -10.16 -6.39 8.26
C LEU A 175 -9.87 -7.66 7.47
N CYS A 176 -10.60 -8.72 7.74
CA CYS A 176 -10.51 -9.98 7.01
C CYS A 176 -11.91 -10.46 6.61
N ALA A 177 -12.09 -10.85 5.36
CA ALA A 177 -13.34 -11.45 4.89
C ALA A 177 -13.61 -12.77 5.61
N GLU A 178 -14.87 -13.00 5.99
CA GLU A 178 -15.28 -14.26 6.63
C GLU A 178 -14.97 -15.47 5.72
N GLU A 179 -15.09 -15.29 4.40
CA GLU A 179 -14.78 -16.31 3.39
C GLU A 179 -13.29 -16.68 3.41
N VAL A 180 -12.39 -15.72 3.70
CA VAL A 180 -10.96 -15.99 3.88
C VAL A 180 -10.73 -16.87 5.11
N LEU A 181 -11.38 -16.54 6.22
CA LEU A 181 -11.28 -17.34 7.45
C LEU A 181 -11.82 -18.76 7.22
N GLN A 182 -12.96 -18.90 6.55
CA GLN A 182 -13.51 -20.22 6.21
C GLN A 182 -12.60 -21.03 5.31
N ALA A 183 -12.10 -20.44 4.22
CA ALA A 183 -11.20 -21.10 3.29
C ALA A 183 -9.85 -21.48 3.92
N TYR A 184 -9.35 -20.70 4.89
CA TYR A 184 -8.10 -20.97 5.58
C TYR A 184 -8.15 -22.19 6.52
N TYR A 185 -9.32 -22.46 7.12
CA TYR A 185 -9.51 -23.54 8.09
C TYR A 185 -10.13 -24.82 7.51
N THR A 186 -10.39 -24.85 6.20
CA THR A 186 -10.93 -26.03 5.49
C THR A 186 -9.79 -26.90 4.98
#